data_AF-A0A949XZH6-F1
#
_entry.id   AF-A0A949XZH6-F1
#
_cell.length_a   1.000
_cell.length_b   1.000
_cell.length_c   1.000
_cell.angle_alpha   90.00
_cell.angle_beta   90.00
_cell.angle_gamma   90.00
#
_symmetry.space_group_name_H-M   'P 1'
#
loop_
_entity.id
_entity.type
_entity.pdbx_description
1 polymer ?
#
loop_
_entity_poly.entity_id
_entity_poly.type
_entity_poly.pdbx_seq_one_letter_code
_entity_poly.pdbx_strand_id
1 'polypeptide(L)'
;VLAALRGEVPPMRPINRVCRRNWRVNDGANVGARNPAFTGEVGPDEHRKLLSHLWYCHHANAAHVRRLLDLTAARGIRVYWLLPPLSPQLQARREQSGAEAGYLRFVQSMHARYRHLTIIDGRHASYDHTLFVDATHLNGQGANTLSTDLASLLDRDRAALAPGPRWVDLPAYRPRPVIVPLEDVEQSRRVLSISHGSLTFTRRKGERG
;
A
#
# COMPACT_ATOMS: atom_id res chain seq x y z
N VAL A 1 -15.46 -7.42 -20.34
CA VAL A 1 -16.43 -8.40 -20.86
C VAL A 1 -16.30 -8.58 -22.37
N LEU A 2 -16.45 -7.52 -23.18
CA LEU A 2 -16.35 -7.62 -24.66
C LEU A 2 -15.03 -8.22 -25.18
N ALA A 3 -13.87 -7.85 -24.61
CA ALA A 3 -12.57 -8.45 -24.94
C ALA A 3 -12.55 -9.97 -24.71
N ALA A 4 -13.09 -10.43 -23.58
CA ALA A 4 -13.18 -11.85 -23.26
C ALA A 4 -14.11 -12.60 -24.22
N LEU A 5 -15.21 -11.98 -24.65
CA LEU A 5 -16.12 -12.55 -25.65
C LEU A 5 -15.49 -12.67 -27.04
N ARG A 6 -14.47 -11.85 -27.36
CA ARG A 6 -13.69 -11.93 -28.60
C ARG A 6 -12.51 -12.90 -28.53
N GLY A 7 -12.36 -13.66 -27.44
CA GLY A 7 -11.22 -14.54 -27.23
C GLY A 7 -9.91 -13.80 -26.96
N GLU A 8 -9.94 -12.49 -26.72
CA GLU A 8 -8.73 -11.73 -26.38
C GLU A 8 -8.22 -12.16 -25.01
N VAL A 9 -6.91 -12.37 -24.92
CA VAL A 9 -6.27 -12.66 -23.63
C VAL A 9 -6.35 -11.40 -22.76
N PRO A 10 -6.93 -11.47 -21.55
CA PRO A 10 -6.98 -10.30 -20.68
C PRO A 10 -5.57 -9.81 -20.37
N PRO A 11 -5.30 -8.49 -20.43
CA PRO A 11 -3.96 -7.93 -20.16
C PRO A 11 -3.48 -8.23 -18.72
N MET A 12 -4.41 -8.51 -17.81
CA MET A 12 -4.10 -8.92 -16.44
C MET A 12 -3.64 -10.38 -16.32
N ARG A 13 -3.86 -11.24 -17.33
CA ARG A 13 -3.54 -12.67 -17.22
C ARG A 13 -2.03 -12.92 -17.05
N PRO A 14 -1.12 -12.30 -17.83
CA PRO A 14 0.32 -12.44 -17.59
C PRO A 14 0.74 -11.88 -16.23
N ILE A 15 0.23 -10.70 -15.85
CA ILE A 15 0.52 -10.06 -14.56
C ILE A 15 0.09 -10.98 -13.40
N ASN A 16 -1.11 -11.53 -13.46
CA ASN A 16 -1.62 -12.45 -12.45
C ASN A 16 -0.78 -13.73 -12.35
N ARG A 17 -0.16 -14.21 -13.44
CA ARG A 17 0.77 -15.35 -13.39
C ARG A 17 2.05 -15.00 -12.64
N VAL A 18 2.62 -13.82 -12.91
CA VAL A 18 3.78 -13.30 -12.16
C VAL A 18 3.44 -13.18 -10.67
N CYS A 19 2.33 -12.51 -10.33
CA CYS A 19 1.91 -12.33 -8.93
C CYS A 19 1.65 -13.67 -8.23
N ARG A 20 0.99 -14.63 -8.88
CA ARG A 20 0.74 -15.97 -8.29
C ARG A 20 2.03 -16.73 -8.00
N ARG A 21 3.02 -16.65 -8.89
CA ARG A 21 4.33 -17.23 -8.61
C ARG A 21 4.97 -16.53 -7.43
N ASN A 22 5.02 -15.19 -7.46
CA ASN A 22 5.65 -14.38 -6.41
C ASN A 22 5.05 -14.68 -5.03
N TRP A 23 3.71 -14.75 -4.94
CA TRP A 23 3.02 -15.19 -3.73
C TRP A 23 3.40 -16.60 -3.31
N ARG A 24 3.47 -17.56 -4.25
CA ARG A 24 3.79 -18.95 -3.91
C ARG A 24 5.19 -19.11 -3.34
N VAL A 25 6.18 -18.40 -3.88
CA VAL A 25 7.59 -18.54 -3.47
C VAL A 25 7.94 -17.72 -2.23
N ASN A 26 7.15 -16.68 -1.91
CA ASN A 26 7.34 -15.81 -0.76
C ASN A 26 6.26 -15.99 0.32
N ASP A 27 5.68 -17.18 0.45
CA ASP A 27 4.66 -17.53 1.47
C ASP A 27 3.49 -16.53 1.57
N GLY A 28 3.05 -16.04 0.41
CA GLY A 28 1.94 -15.10 0.25
C GLY A 28 2.35 -13.64 0.02
N ALA A 29 3.63 -13.28 0.19
CA ALA A 29 4.08 -11.91 -0.02
C ALA A 29 4.17 -11.53 -1.51
N ASN A 30 3.80 -10.28 -1.84
CA ASN A 30 4.05 -9.67 -3.15
C ASN A 30 5.20 -8.68 -3.04
N VAL A 31 6.37 -9.02 -3.56
CA VAL A 31 7.59 -8.26 -3.32
C VAL A 31 7.91 -7.39 -4.53
N GLY A 32 7.71 -6.08 -4.37
CA GLY A 32 8.05 -5.09 -5.39
C GLY A 32 9.55 -5.04 -5.66
N ALA A 33 9.95 -5.12 -6.93
CA ALA A 33 11.34 -4.93 -7.32
C ALA A 33 11.79 -3.49 -7.06
N ARG A 34 13.10 -3.27 -6.84
CA ARG A 34 13.64 -1.91 -6.77
C ARG A 34 13.44 -1.21 -8.11
N ASN A 35 13.03 0.06 -8.06
CA ASN A 35 12.88 0.90 -9.24
C ASN A 35 13.91 2.06 -9.20
N PRO A 36 15.11 1.89 -9.76
CA PRO A 36 16.11 2.96 -9.78
C PRO A 36 15.71 4.15 -10.65
N ALA A 37 14.68 4.01 -11.51
CA ALA A 37 14.16 5.10 -12.32
C ALA A 37 13.14 5.97 -11.55
N PHE A 38 12.66 5.54 -10.39
CA PHE A 38 11.77 6.38 -9.57
C PHE A 38 12.59 7.39 -8.79
N THR A 39 12.46 8.66 -9.17
CA THR A 39 13.20 9.80 -8.60
C THR A 39 12.50 10.43 -7.38
N GLY A 40 11.42 9.82 -6.90
CA GLY A 40 10.56 10.41 -5.87
C GLY A 40 9.51 11.37 -6.41
N GLU A 41 9.58 11.71 -7.70
CA GLU A 41 8.65 12.66 -8.32
C GLU A 41 7.26 12.08 -8.56
N VAL A 42 6.23 12.87 -8.23
CA VAL A 42 4.83 12.56 -8.48
C VAL A 42 4.44 13.09 -9.84
N GLY A 43 4.26 12.18 -10.79
CA GLY A 43 3.86 12.48 -12.16
C GLY A 43 2.41 12.99 -12.29
N PRO A 44 2.01 13.44 -13.49
CA PRO A 44 0.67 13.99 -13.72
C PRO A 44 -0.46 12.98 -13.50
N ASP A 45 -0.21 11.70 -13.76
CA ASP A 45 -1.21 10.65 -13.57
C ASP A 45 -1.42 10.32 -12.08
N GLU A 46 -0.32 10.22 -11.32
CA GLU A 46 -0.36 10.08 -9.88
C GLU A 46 -1.05 11.30 -9.26
N HIS A 47 -0.72 12.51 -9.72
CA HIS A 47 -1.38 13.72 -9.26
C HIS A 47 -2.90 13.66 -9.47
N ARG A 48 -3.35 13.30 -10.68
CA ARG A 48 -4.78 13.20 -10.98
C ARG A 48 -5.49 12.17 -10.11
N LYS A 49 -4.84 11.03 -9.82
CA LYS A 49 -5.45 9.92 -9.09
C LYS A 49 -5.37 10.06 -7.57
N LEU A 50 -4.32 10.69 -7.06
CA LEU A 50 -3.93 10.63 -5.64
C LEU A 50 -3.95 11.99 -4.95
N LEU A 51 -4.01 13.09 -5.71
CA LEU A 51 -3.94 14.47 -5.22
C LEU A 51 -5.20 15.30 -5.52
N SER A 52 -6.36 14.66 -5.72
CA SER A 52 -7.61 15.41 -5.85
C SER A 52 -7.85 16.23 -4.58
N HIS A 53 -8.07 17.54 -4.73
CA HIS A 53 -8.38 18.51 -3.66
C HIS A 53 -9.54 18.08 -2.75
N LEU A 54 -10.36 17.11 -3.17
CA LEU A 54 -11.39 16.47 -2.38
C LEU A 54 -11.04 15.01 -2.21
N TRP A 55 -10.32 14.66 -1.14
CA TRP A 55 -10.36 13.27 -0.72
C TRP A 55 -11.80 12.96 -0.26
N TYR A 56 -12.32 11.85 -0.75
CA TYR A 56 -13.60 11.31 -0.31
C TYR A 56 -13.53 9.78 -0.31
N CYS A 57 -14.05 9.16 0.74
CA CYS A 57 -14.26 7.72 0.77
C CYS A 57 -15.60 7.41 0.10
N HIS A 58 -15.54 6.67 -1.02
CA HIS A 58 -16.75 6.16 -1.66
C HIS A 58 -17.67 5.47 -0.64
N HIS A 59 -18.97 5.78 -0.68
CA HIS A 59 -19.94 5.31 0.31
C HIS A 59 -19.93 3.78 0.50
N ALA A 60 -19.72 3.02 -0.59
CA ALA A 60 -19.58 1.56 -0.52
C ALA A 60 -18.36 1.14 0.32
N ASN A 61 -17.21 1.79 0.14
CA ASN A 61 -16.00 1.50 0.92
C ASN A 61 -16.22 1.86 2.39
N ALA A 62 -16.83 3.01 2.68
CA ALA A 62 -17.15 3.42 4.04
C ALA A 62 -18.11 2.42 4.73
N ALA A 63 -19.11 1.91 4.00
CA ALA A 63 -20.02 0.89 4.51
C ALA A 63 -19.29 -0.43 4.83
N HIS A 64 -18.36 -0.87 3.97
CA HIS A 64 -17.56 -2.07 4.21
C HIS A 64 -16.60 -1.92 5.39
N VAL A 65 -15.93 -0.77 5.53
CA VAL A 65 -15.06 -0.49 6.68
C VAL A 65 -15.87 -0.57 7.97
N ARG A 66 -17.05 0.08 8.04
CA ARG A 66 -17.92 -0.01 9.22
C ARG A 66 -18.36 -1.43 9.52
N ARG A 67 -18.84 -2.18 8.52
CA ARG A 67 -19.28 -3.56 8.70
C ARG A 67 -18.16 -4.47 9.23
N LEU A 68 -16.93 -4.28 8.74
CA LEU A 68 -15.77 -5.02 9.24
C LEU A 68 -15.44 -4.65 10.70
N LEU A 69 -15.47 -3.36 11.03
CA LEU A 69 -15.18 -2.89 12.40
C LEU A 69 -16.27 -3.29 13.40
N ASP A 70 -17.55 -3.29 12.99
CA ASP A 70 -18.66 -3.80 13.79
C ASP A 70 -18.49 -5.31 14.05
N LEU A 71 -18.14 -6.08 13.01
CA LEU A 71 -17.91 -7.52 13.14
C LEU A 71 -16.73 -7.84 14.07
N THR A 72 -15.61 -7.14 13.92
CA THR A 72 -14.44 -7.34 14.80
C THR A 72 -14.73 -6.94 16.24
N ALA A 73 -15.49 -5.87 16.47
CA ALA A 73 -15.97 -5.48 17.79
C ALA A 73 -16.80 -6.61 18.44
N ALA A 74 -17.79 -7.12 17.71
CA ALA A 74 -18.66 -8.19 18.19
C ALA A 74 -17.91 -9.51 18.49
N ARG A 75 -16.74 -9.70 17.90
CA ARG A 75 -15.88 -10.87 18.11
C ARG A 75 -14.72 -10.62 19.08
N GLY A 76 -14.62 -9.44 19.67
CA GLY A 76 -13.50 -9.09 20.55
C GLY A 76 -12.13 -9.11 19.86
N ILE A 77 -12.10 -8.94 18.54
CA ILE A 77 -10.85 -8.96 17.76
C ILE A 77 -10.27 -7.56 17.77
N ARG A 78 -9.06 -7.42 18.29
CA ARG A 78 -8.30 -6.16 18.21
C ARG A 78 -7.90 -5.86 16.77
N VAL A 79 -8.07 -4.61 16.34
CA VAL A 79 -7.77 -4.18 14.96
C VAL A 79 -6.68 -3.12 14.97
N TYR A 80 -5.67 -3.31 14.14
CA TYR A 80 -4.64 -2.31 13.85
C TYR A 80 -4.84 -1.80 12.43
N TRP A 81 -5.06 -0.50 12.29
CA TRP A 81 -5.19 0.17 11.00
C TRP A 81 -3.93 0.97 10.72
N LEU A 82 -3.11 0.45 9.82
CA LEU A 82 -1.90 1.10 9.34
C LEU A 82 -2.23 2.21 8.33
N LEU A 83 -1.74 3.42 8.60
CA LEU A 83 -1.59 4.49 7.61
C LEU A 83 -0.16 4.35 7.05
N PRO A 84 0.02 3.72 5.87
CA PRO A 84 1.35 3.39 5.37
C PRO A 84 2.14 4.65 4.98
N PRO A 85 3.49 4.57 4.97
CA PRO A 85 4.30 5.63 4.39
C PRO A 85 4.00 5.77 2.89
N LEU A 86 4.00 7.02 2.41
CA LEU A 86 4.01 7.38 0.99
C LEU A 86 5.39 7.94 0.65
N SER A 87 5.70 8.12 -0.64
CA SER A 87 6.91 8.85 -1.00
C SER A 87 6.86 10.26 -0.40
N PRO A 88 7.99 10.83 0.05
CA PRO A 88 7.99 12.14 0.73
C PRO A 88 7.29 13.24 -0.08
N GLN A 89 7.51 13.29 -1.39
CA GLN A 89 6.87 14.30 -2.25
C GLN A 89 5.35 14.08 -2.38
N LEU A 90 4.88 12.83 -2.43
CA LEU A 90 3.44 12.55 -2.48
C LEU A 90 2.76 12.93 -1.17
N GLN A 91 3.33 12.55 -0.03
CA GLN A 91 2.81 12.90 1.29
C GLN A 91 2.68 14.42 1.43
N ALA A 92 3.75 15.16 1.14
CA ALA A 92 3.75 16.62 1.21
C ALA A 92 2.69 17.26 0.30
N ARG A 93 2.52 16.77 -0.94
CA ARG A 93 1.48 17.29 -1.85
C ARG A 93 0.06 16.97 -1.37
N ARG A 94 -0.17 15.82 -0.74
CA ARG A 94 -1.48 15.46 -0.16
C ARG A 94 -1.85 16.37 1.01
N GLU A 95 -0.86 16.74 1.81
CA GLU A 95 -1.03 17.69 2.92
C GLU A 95 -1.34 19.09 2.39
N GLN A 96 -0.53 19.58 1.45
CA GLN A 96 -0.70 20.90 0.83
C GLN A 96 -2.05 21.04 0.12
N SER A 97 -2.53 20.00 -0.56
CA SER A 97 -3.82 20.01 -1.27
C SER A 97 -5.04 19.81 -0.35
N GLY A 98 -4.84 19.49 0.93
CA GLY A 98 -5.91 19.16 1.88
C GLY A 98 -6.53 17.77 1.70
N ALA A 99 -6.09 16.99 0.70
CA ALA A 99 -6.51 15.61 0.50
C ALA A 99 -6.22 14.76 1.76
N GLU A 100 -5.07 14.99 2.40
CA GLU A 100 -4.69 14.27 3.60
C GLU A 100 -5.59 14.60 4.79
N ALA A 101 -5.96 15.88 4.96
CA ALA A 101 -6.87 16.30 6.02
C ALA A 101 -8.25 15.63 5.87
N GLY A 102 -8.75 15.46 4.63
CA GLY A 102 -9.98 14.73 4.36
C GLY A 102 -9.90 13.27 4.79
N TYR A 103 -8.81 12.58 4.42
CA TYR A 103 -8.57 11.19 4.81
C TYR A 103 -8.48 11.02 6.32
N LEU A 104 -7.73 11.90 6.99
CA LEU A 104 -7.58 11.86 8.44
C LEU A 104 -8.89 12.05 9.19
N ARG A 105 -9.75 12.99 8.76
CA ARG A 105 -11.08 13.14 9.39
C ARG A 105 -11.88 11.85 9.35
N PHE A 106 -11.82 11.11 8.23
CA PHE A 106 -12.49 9.82 8.14
C PHE A 106 -11.88 8.77 9.08
N VAL A 107 -10.56 8.63 9.11
CA VAL A 107 -9.87 7.68 10.01
C VAL A 107 -10.16 8.02 11.47
N GLN A 108 -10.07 9.29 11.85
CA GLN A 108 -10.39 9.78 13.20
C GLN A 108 -11.84 9.48 13.59
N SER A 109 -12.81 9.61 12.67
CA SER A 109 -14.20 9.26 12.94
C SER A 109 -14.38 7.77 13.28
N MET A 110 -13.61 6.89 12.61
CA MET A 110 -13.63 5.45 12.91
C MET A 110 -12.93 5.17 14.24
N HIS A 111 -11.76 5.76 14.48
CA HIS A 111 -11.00 5.61 15.74
C HIS A 111 -11.79 6.09 16.98
N ALA A 112 -12.56 7.18 16.85
CA ALA A 112 -13.44 7.67 17.90
C ALA A 112 -14.59 6.71 18.21
N ARG A 113 -15.20 6.12 17.16
CA ARG A 113 -16.34 5.20 17.26
C ARG A 113 -15.94 3.82 17.80
N TYR A 114 -14.80 3.28 17.39
CA TYR A 114 -14.41 1.90 17.67
C TYR A 114 -13.28 1.84 18.71
N ARG A 115 -13.62 1.42 19.93
CA ARG A 115 -12.67 1.37 21.06
C ARG A 115 -11.53 0.35 20.88
N HIS A 116 -11.78 -0.73 20.15
CA HIS A 116 -10.82 -1.80 19.86
C HIS A 116 -9.90 -1.52 18.64
N LEU A 117 -10.07 -0.36 18.00
CA LEU A 117 -9.26 0.07 16.87
C LEU A 117 -8.05 0.87 17.37
N THR A 118 -6.85 0.40 17.00
CA THR A 118 -5.58 1.12 17.13
C THR A 118 -5.14 1.60 15.75
N ILE A 119 -4.80 2.88 15.60
CA ILE A 119 -4.19 3.46 14.40
C ILE A 119 -2.67 3.38 14.54
N ILE A 120 -2.01 2.90 13.50
CA ILE A 120 -0.54 2.92 13.38
C ILE A 120 -0.20 3.90 12.27
N ASP A 121 0.45 5.00 12.61
CA ASP A 121 0.71 6.11 11.71
C ASP A 121 2.15 6.07 11.18
N GLY A 122 2.32 5.57 9.96
CA GLY A 122 3.62 5.50 9.28
C GLY A 122 3.89 6.66 8.32
N ARG A 123 2.98 7.62 8.19
CA ARG A 123 3.04 8.65 7.12
C ARG A 123 4.28 9.54 7.21
N HIS A 124 4.77 9.76 8.43
CA HIS A 124 5.95 10.58 8.71
C HIS A 124 7.14 9.76 9.21
N ALA A 125 7.18 8.46 8.92
CA ALA A 125 8.28 7.58 9.34
C ALA A 125 9.58 7.78 8.53
N SER A 126 9.76 8.90 7.83
CA SER A 126 11.00 9.28 7.13
C SER A 126 11.58 8.24 6.17
N TYR A 127 10.72 7.49 5.44
CA TYR A 127 11.15 6.60 4.38
C TYR A 127 11.66 7.41 3.18
N ASP A 128 12.88 7.13 2.73
CA ASP A 128 13.42 7.74 1.52
C ASP A 128 12.74 7.19 0.26
N HIS A 129 12.67 8.01 -0.79
CA HIS A 129 12.04 7.65 -2.07
C HIS A 129 12.66 6.41 -2.74
N THR A 130 13.94 6.11 -2.49
CA THR A 130 14.61 4.90 -3.03
C THR A 130 14.04 3.59 -2.48
N LEU A 131 13.22 3.64 -1.43
CA LEU A 131 12.52 2.50 -0.84
C LEU A 131 11.17 2.20 -1.49
N PHE A 132 10.85 2.91 -2.57
CA PHE A 132 9.58 2.79 -3.26
C PHE A 132 9.75 2.29 -4.71
N VAL A 133 8.72 1.60 -5.21
CA VAL A 133 8.57 1.24 -6.63
C VAL A 133 7.95 2.41 -7.40
N ASP A 134 6.99 3.08 -6.78
CA ASP A 134 6.30 4.28 -7.25
C ASP A 134 5.90 5.15 -6.04
N ALA A 135 5.19 6.25 -6.25
CA ALA A 135 4.86 7.19 -5.18
C ALA A 135 4.05 6.59 -3.99
N THR A 136 3.46 5.41 -4.15
CA THR A 136 2.56 4.76 -3.17
C THR A 136 3.01 3.40 -2.67
N HIS A 137 3.81 2.66 -3.45
CA HIS A 137 4.16 1.28 -3.14
C HIS A 137 5.63 1.17 -2.74
N LEU A 138 5.89 0.59 -1.57
CA LEU A 138 7.25 0.23 -1.14
C LEU A 138 7.83 -0.90 -2.00
N ASN A 139 9.14 -0.87 -2.22
CA ASN A 139 9.87 -2.01 -2.75
C ASN A 139 10.14 -3.05 -1.64
N GLY A 140 10.76 -4.18 -1.99
CA GLY A 140 11.03 -5.26 -1.04
C GLY A 140 11.78 -4.84 0.23
N GLN A 141 12.77 -3.94 0.11
CA GLN A 141 13.50 -3.44 1.29
C GLN A 141 12.60 -2.58 2.18
N GLY A 142 11.90 -1.61 1.59
CA GLY A 142 10.98 -0.74 2.33
C GLY A 142 9.88 -1.54 3.04
N ALA A 143 9.26 -2.50 2.33
CA ALA A 143 8.22 -3.36 2.86
C ALA A 143 8.73 -4.28 3.99
N ASN A 144 9.94 -4.83 3.86
CA ASN A 144 10.58 -5.65 4.90
C ASN A 144 10.83 -4.84 6.18
N THR A 145 11.39 -3.62 6.06
CA THR A 145 11.61 -2.75 7.22
C THR A 145 10.29 -2.39 7.90
N LEU A 146 9.29 -1.94 7.13
CA LEU A 146 7.96 -1.62 7.66
C LEU A 146 7.34 -2.80 8.40
N SER A 147 7.45 -4.01 7.83
CA SER A 147 6.93 -5.23 8.46
C SER A 147 7.65 -5.56 9.76
N THR A 148 8.97 -5.36 9.83
CA THR A 148 9.77 -5.59 11.03
C THR A 148 9.41 -4.59 12.14
N ASP A 149 9.25 -3.32 11.79
CA ASP A 149 8.88 -2.27 12.74
C ASP A 149 7.44 -2.47 13.25
N LEU A 150 6.53 -2.86 12.37
CA LEU A 150 5.16 -3.22 12.73
C LEU A 150 5.13 -4.42 13.66
N ALA A 151 5.84 -5.51 13.36
CA ALA A 151 5.93 -6.68 14.22
C ALA A 151 6.43 -6.31 15.62
N SER A 152 7.50 -5.50 15.71
CA SER A 152 8.04 -5.01 16.98
C SER A 152 7.04 -4.17 17.78
N LEU A 153 6.21 -3.37 17.10
CA LEU A 153 5.14 -2.60 17.75
C LEU A 153 4.05 -3.53 18.28
N LEU A 154 3.58 -4.48 17.46
CA LEU A 154 2.54 -5.44 17.84
C LEU A 154 2.96 -6.33 19.00
N ASP A 155 4.22 -6.79 19.02
CA ASP A 155 4.73 -7.64 20.11
C ASP A 155 4.77 -6.89 21.44
N ARG A 156 5.23 -5.63 21.43
CA ARG A 156 5.21 -4.77 22.64
C ARG A 156 3.80 -4.55 23.16
N ASP A 157 2.87 -4.28 22.25
CA ASP A 157 1.48 -4.03 22.59
C ASP A 157 0.76 -5.29 23.10
N ARG A 158 1.12 -6.49 22.60
CA ARG A 158 0.63 -7.77 23.13
C ARG A 158 1.20 -8.12 24.50
N ALA A 159 2.43 -7.69 24.79
CA ALA A 159 3.08 -7.92 26.08
C ALA A 159 2.67 -6.91 27.16
N ALA A 160 1.98 -5.82 26.80
CA ALA A 160 1.62 -4.75 27.72
C ALA A 160 0.53 -5.19 28.72
N LEU A 161 0.74 -4.90 30.01
CA LEU A 161 -0.22 -5.20 31.08
C LEU A 161 -1.41 -4.23 31.13
N ALA A 162 -1.27 -3.04 30.54
CA ALA A 162 -2.29 -2.02 30.49
C ALA A 162 -2.48 -1.52 29.03
N PRO A 163 -3.69 -1.04 28.68
CA PRO A 163 -3.92 -0.48 27.35
C PRO A 163 -3.02 0.72 27.07
N GLY A 164 -2.24 0.64 25.99
CA GLY A 164 -1.44 1.76 25.50
C GLY A 164 -2.25 2.80 24.71
N PRO A 165 -1.58 3.82 24.16
CA PRO A 165 -2.21 4.76 23.24
C PRO A 165 -2.82 4.02 22.03
N ARG A 166 -3.99 4.46 21.57
CA ARG A 166 -4.69 3.89 20.41
C ARG A 166 -4.36 4.59 19.09
N TRP A 167 -3.53 5.62 19.14
CA TRP A 167 -2.89 6.22 17.97
C TRP A 167 -1.40 6.19 18.23
N VAL A 168 -0.65 5.47 17.40
CA VAL A 168 0.77 5.17 17.63
C VAL A 168 1.54 5.52 16.38
N ASP A 169 2.55 6.37 16.51
CA ASP A 169 3.46 6.68 15.41
C ASP A 169 4.42 5.50 15.19
N LEU A 170 4.65 5.17 13.92
CA LEU A 170 5.70 4.24 13.54
C LEU A 170 7.07 4.88 13.84
N PRO A 171 8.08 4.14 14.32
CA PRO A 171 9.43 4.67 14.43
C PRO A 171 9.95 5.20 13.07
N ALA A 172 10.79 6.23 13.14
CA ALA A 172 11.51 6.70 11.96
C ALA A 172 12.31 5.57 11.32
N TYR A 173 12.30 5.53 9.99
CA TYR A 173 12.97 4.53 9.17
C TYR A 173 14.43 4.40 9.57
N ARG A 174 14.85 3.15 9.71
CA ARG A 174 16.26 2.77 9.84
C ARG A 174 16.51 1.63 8.89
N PRO A 175 17.61 1.65 8.12
CA PRO A 175 17.94 0.54 7.24
C PRO A 175 18.10 -0.73 8.08
N ARG A 176 17.42 -1.79 7.65
CA ARG A 176 17.51 -3.13 8.23
C ARG A 176 17.90 -4.12 7.13
N PRO A 177 18.77 -5.10 7.43
CA PRO A 177 19.03 -6.17 6.49
C PRO A 177 17.75 -6.98 6.26
N VAL A 178 17.55 -7.41 5.01
CA VAL A 178 16.52 -8.41 4.68
C VAL A 178 17.09 -9.77 5.05
N ILE A 179 16.57 -10.37 6.12
CA ILE A 179 17.10 -11.63 6.68
C ILE A 179 16.46 -12.89 6.08
N VAL A 180 15.39 -12.72 5.28
CA VAL A 180 14.71 -13.80 4.57
C VAL A 180 14.98 -13.65 3.07
N PRO A 181 15.39 -14.70 2.35
CA PRO A 181 15.52 -14.63 0.91
C PRO A 181 14.13 -14.41 0.28
N LEU A 182 13.99 -13.36 -0.53
CA LEU A 182 12.74 -13.00 -1.20
C LEU A 182 12.95 -12.94 -2.72
N GLU A 183 12.00 -13.50 -3.47
CA GLU A 183 11.90 -13.32 -4.93
C GLU A 183 11.09 -12.04 -5.21
N ASP A 184 11.62 -11.07 -5.94
CA ASP A 184 10.85 -9.92 -6.40
C ASP A 184 10.02 -10.23 -7.66
N VAL A 185 9.05 -9.38 -7.98
CA VAL A 185 8.15 -9.57 -9.13
C VAL A 185 8.89 -9.63 -10.48
N GLU A 186 10.07 -9.01 -10.61
CA GLU A 186 10.87 -9.07 -11.84
C GLU A 186 11.68 -10.36 -11.94
N GLN A 187 12.17 -10.91 -10.82
CA GLN A 187 12.68 -12.27 -10.75
C GLN A 187 11.61 -13.29 -11.15
N SER A 188 10.39 -13.18 -10.59
CA SER A 188 9.26 -14.03 -10.99
C SER A 188 8.95 -13.93 -12.49
N ARG A 189 9.01 -12.71 -13.06
CA ARG A 189 8.79 -12.47 -14.49
C ARG A 189 9.85 -13.17 -15.36
N ARG A 190 11.13 -13.07 -14.99
CA ARG A 190 12.24 -13.71 -15.70
C ARG A 190 12.11 -15.24 -15.71
N VAL A 191 11.75 -15.85 -14.58
CA VAL A 191 11.57 -17.31 -14.48
C VAL A 191 10.43 -17.80 -15.37
N LEU A 192 9.35 -17.01 -15.51
CA LEU A 192 8.23 -17.35 -16.39
C LEU A 192 8.51 -17.10 -17.87
N SER A 193 9.73 -16.67 -18.23
CA SER A 193 10.14 -16.30 -19.59
C SER A 193 9.18 -15.31 -20.26
N ILE A 194 8.56 -14.44 -19.46
CA ILE A 194 7.70 -13.38 -19.98
C ILE A 194 8.62 -12.26 -20.46
N SER A 195 8.99 -12.29 -21.74
CA SER A 195 9.81 -11.28 -22.39
C SER A 195 9.22 -9.87 -22.19
N HIS A 196 10.09 -8.87 -22.04
CA HIS A 196 9.71 -7.45 -21.90
C HIS A 196 8.88 -6.89 -23.08
N GLY A 197 8.77 -7.64 -24.19
CA GLY A 197 8.25 -7.18 -25.48
C GLY A 197 6.73 -7.06 -25.66
N SER A 198 5.89 -7.04 -24.61
CA SER A 198 4.44 -6.87 -24.83
C SER A 198 3.63 -6.27 -23.67
N LEU A 199 4.29 -5.63 -22.70
CA LEU A 199 3.61 -4.85 -21.66
C LEU A 199 4.02 -3.37 -21.68
N THR A 200 4.50 -2.88 -22.82
CA THR A 200 4.39 -1.44 -23.10
C THR A 200 2.90 -1.13 -23.16
N PHE A 201 2.39 -0.52 -22.09
CA PHE A 201 1.09 0.13 -22.09
C PHE A 201 1.19 1.31 -23.06
N THR A 202 1.14 1.06 -24.37
CA THR A 202 0.89 2.10 -25.36
C THR A 202 -0.53 2.58 -25.11
N ARG A 203 -0.60 3.55 -24.21
CA ARG A 203 -1.79 4.31 -23.88
C ARG A 203 -2.23 4.95 -25.19
N ARG A 204 -3.23 4.38 -25.86
CA ARG A 204 -3.93 5.08 -26.94
C ARG A 204 -4.44 6.38 -26.32
N LYS A 205 -3.74 7.49 -26.59
CA LYS A 205 -4.31 8.83 -26.44
C LYS A 205 -5.56 8.80 -27.29
N GLY A 206 -6.72 8.82 -26.64
CA GLY A 206 -7.96 9.06 -27.33
C GLY A 206 -7.91 10.48 -27.85
N GLU A 207 -7.56 10.63 -29.12
CA GLU A 207 -8.16 11.66 -29.96
C GLU A 207 -9.67 11.38 -29.96
N ARG A 208 -10.43 12.24 -29.29
CA ARG A 208 -11.85 12.41 -29.54
C ARG A 208 -12.10 13.91 -29.62
N GLY A 209 -12.43 14.32 -30.84
CA GLY A 209 -13.28 15.45 -31.26
C GLY A 209 -13.16 16.73 -30.47
#